data_AF-A0A9E5ZXV1-F1
#
_entry.id   AF-A0A9E5ZXV1-F1
#
_cell.length_a   1.000
_cell.length_b   1.000
_cell.length_c   1.000
_cell.angle_alpha   90.00
_cell.angle_beta   90.00
_cell.angle_gamma   90.00
#
_symmetry.space_group_name_H-M   'P 1'
#
loop_
_entity.id
_entity.type
_entity.pdbx_description
1 polymer ?
#
loop_
_entity_poly.entity_id
_entity_poly.type
_entity_poly.pdbx_seq_one_letter_code
_entity_poly.pdbx_strand_id
1 'polypeptide(L)'
;MEKYSEASRYNRAKKKVDKIKGFYTHAIVYVVINTMLLSMIYTGYANVTDFWNFGSFSTAIGWGIGLFVHGISVFGKQLFFSSNWEEKKMEQFLKEEEQNNHKWE
;
A
#
# COMPACT_ATOMS: atom_id res chain seq x y z
N MET A 1 -29.28 0.99 16.66
CA MET A 1 -27.85 0.61 16.56
C MET A 1 -27.43 0.25 15.12
N GLU A 2 -28.28 -0.35 14.28
CA GLU A 2 -27.95 -0.71 12.89
C GLU A 2 -27.43 0.43 12.00
N LYS A 3 -28.02 1.63 12.06
CA LYS A 3 -27.60 2.77 11.21
C LYS A 3 -26.14 3.20 11.44
N TYR A 4 -25.64 3.08 12.68
CA TYR A 4 -24.26 3.39 13.03
C TYR A 4 -23.29 2.32 12.51
N SER A 5 -23.73 1.05 12.48
CA SER A 5 -22.98 -0.06 11.90
C SER A 5 -22.79 0.13 10.39
N GLU A 6 -23.85 0.47 9.65
CA GLU A 6 -23.78 0.69 8.20
C GLU A 6 -22.90 1.88 7.81
N ALA A 7 -23.04 3.01 8.51
CA ALA A 7 -22.20 4.18 8.28
C ALA A 7 -20.71 3.90 8.53
N SER A 8 -20.38 3.09 9.55
CA SER A 8 -19.00 2.70 9.85
C SER A 8 -18.42 1.78 8.76
N ARG A 9 -19.21 0.81 8.28
CA ARG A 9 -18.83 -0.11 7.20
C ARG A 9 -18.59 0.65 5.90
N TYR A 10 -19.48 1.58 5.56
CA TYR A 10 -19.33 2.44 4.39
C TYR A 10 -18.07 3.30 4.48
N ASN A 11 -17.82 3.96 5.62
CA ASN A 11 -16.60 4.77 5.80
C ASN A 11 -15.32 3.93 5.72
N ARG A 12 -15.33 2.70 6.23
CA ARG A 12 -14.18 1.78 6.14
C ARG A 12 -13.94 1.35 4.68
N ALA A 13 -15.00 1.09 3.92
CA ALA A 13 -14.91 0.79 2.49
C ALA A 13 -14.41 2.00 1.68
N LYS A 14 -14.95 3.20 1.94
CA LYS A 14 -14.53 4.45 1.27
C LYS A 14 -13.05 4.76 1.52
N LYS A 15 -12.59 4.71 2.77
CA LYS A 15 -11.16 4.91 3.11
C LYS A 15 -10.24 3.92 2.39
N LYS A 16 -10.70 2.67 2.15
CA LYS A 16 -9.93 1.68 1.39
C LYS A 16 -9.80 2.10 -0.07
N VAL A 17 -10.91 2.50 -0.71
CA VAL A 17 -10.91 2.98 -2.10
C VAL A 17 -10.01 4.20 -2.26
N ASP A 18 -10.06 5.15 -1.33
CA ASP A 18 -9.22 6.36 -1.40
C ASP A 18 -7.72 6.03 -1.29
N LYS A 19 -7.33 5.07 -0.45
CA LYS A 19 -5.94 4.59 -0.37
C LYS A 19 -5.47 3.92 -1.65
N ILE A 20 -6.32 3.08 -2.25
CA ILE A 20 -6.02 2.41 -3.52
C ILE A 20 -5.84 3.45 -4.63
N LYS A 21 -6.75 4.42 -4.73
CA LYS A 21 -6.63 5.53 -5.68
C LYS A 21 -5.34 6.33 -5.48
N GLY A 22 -5.01 6.67 -4.23
CA GLY A 22 -3.76 7.37 -3.91
C GLY A 22 -2.52 6.62 -4.37
N PHE A 23 -2.47 5.30 -4.14
CA PHE A 23 -1.37 4.46 -4.64
C PHE A 23 -1.29 4.46 -6.16
N TYR A 24 -2.41 4.31 -6.88
CA TYR A 24 -2.40 4.34 -8.35
C TYR A 24 -1.89 5.68 -8.88
N THR A 25 -2.29 6.80 -8.28
CA THR A 25 -1.75 8.11 -8.65
C THR A 25 -0.23 8.15 -8.48
N HIS A 26 0.30 7.71 -7.33
CA HIS A 26 1.75 7.65 -7.11
C HIS A 26 2.47 6.70 -8.08
N ALA A 27 1.87 5.54 -8.37
CA ALA A 27 2.43 4.56 -9.30
C ALA A 27 2.48 5.09 -10.74
N ILE A 28 1.42 5.78 -11.19
CA ILE A 28 1.38 6.40 -12.52
C ILE A 28 2.44 7.49 -12.62
N VAL A 29 2.53 8.38 -11.63
CA VAL A 29 3.56 9.44 -11.60
C VAL A 29 4.95 8.82 -11.62
N TYR A 30 5.19 7.76 -10.84
CA TYR A 30 6.44 7.03 -10.84
C TYR A 30 6.79 6.49 -12.23
N VAL A 31 5.86 5.82 -12.91
CA VAL A 31 6.10 5.27 -14.26
C VAL A 31 6.39 6.39 -15.25
N VAL A 32 5.55 7.43 -15.31
CA VAL A 32 5.70 8.53 -16.27
C VAL A 32 7.05 9.24 -16.10
N ILE A 33 7.42 9.61 -14.87
CA ILE A 33 8.67 10.31 -14.60
C ILE A 33 9.88 9.40 -14.89
N ASN A 34 9.86 8.14 -14.46
CA ASN A 34 10.99 7.25 -14.71
C ASN A 34 11.15 6.92 -16.20
N THR A 35 10.06 6.74 -16.94
CA THR A 35 10.13 6.56 -18.40
C THR A 35 10.70 7.81 -19.07
N MET A 36 10.28 9.01 -18.67
CA MET A 36 10.84 10.26 -19.19
C MET A 36 12.34 10.40 -18.88
N LEU A 37 12.75 10.15 -17.64
CA LEU A 37 14.17 10.19 -17.23
C LEU A 37 15.00 9.17 -18.00
N LEU A 38 14.55 7.92 -18.08
CA LEU A 38 15.25 6.88 -18.84
C LEU A 38 15.35 7.23 -20.32
N SER A 39 14.31 7.80 -20.92
CA SER A 39 14.36 8.24 -22.33
C SER A 39 15.37 9.38 -22.55
N MET A 40 15.43 10.34 -21.62
CA MET A 40 16.39 11.45 -21.67
C MET A 40 17.83 10.94 -21.53
N ILE A 41 18.06 10.06 -20.56
CA ILE A 41 19.36 9.42 -20.33
C ILE A 41 19.77 8.62 -21.56
N TYR A 42 18.86 7.84 -22.15
CA TYR A 42 19.11 7.07 -23.38
C TYR A 42 19.54 7.97 -24.55
N THR A 43 18.87 9.10 -24.75
CA THR A 43 19.22 10.06 -25.82
C THR A 43 20.53 10.80 -25.58
N GLY A 44 21.00 10.87 -24.33
CA GLY A 44 22.25 11.55 -23.96
C GLY A 44 23.50 10.69 -24.12
N TYR A 45 23.36 9.36 -24.23
CA TYR A 45 24.51 8.47 -24.41
C TYR A 45 24.89 8.32 -25.88
N ALA A 46 26.18 8.50 -26.18
CA ALA A 46 26.72 8.24 -27.52
C ALA A 46 26.77 6.74 -27.86
N ASN A 47 26.90 5.88 -26.85
CA ASN A 47 26.88 4.42 -26.99
C ASN A 47 25.75 3.80 -26.16
N VAL A 48 24.95 2.93 -26.78
CA VAL A 48 23.82 2.25 -26.13
C VAL A 48 24.27 1.34 -24.99
N THR A 49 25.51 0.84 -25.02
CA THR A 49 26.10 0.03 -23.95
C THR A 49 26.26 0.78 -22.63
N ASP A 50 26.47 2.10 -22.66
CA ASP A 50 26.63 2.90 -21.43
C ASP A 50 25.30 3.12 -20.71
N PHE A 51 24.18 3.08 -21.45
CA PHE A 51 22.82 3.18 -20.91
C PHE A 51 22.47 2.00 -20.00
N TRP A 52 22.94 0.79 -20.30
CA TRP A 52 22.64 -0.42 -19.53
C TRP A 52 23.39 -0.52 -18.19
N ASN A 53 24.16 0.51 -17.81
CA ASN A 53 24.77 0.58 -16.50
C ASN A 53 23.74 0.74 -15.38
N PHE A 54 24.05 0.15 -14.22
CA PHE A 54 23.23 0.24 -13.02
C PHE A 54 22.89 1.68 -12.61
N GLY A 55 23.78 2.63 -12.93
CA GLY A 55 23.57 4.07 -12.70
C GLY A 55 22.28 4.62 -13.32
N SER A 56 21.96 4.23 -14.56
CA SER A 56 20.77 4.69 -15.29
C SER A 56 19.46 4.26 -14.63
N PHE A 57 19.48 3.11 -13.94
CA PHE A 57 18.31 2.55 -13.26
C PHE A 57 18.29 2.84 -11.76
N SER A 58 19.37 3.37 -11.19
CA SER A 58 19.51 3.59 -9.74
C SER A 58 18.39 4.45 -9.16
N THR A 59 17.99 5.51 -9.86
CA THR A 59 16.86 6.38 -9.47
C THR A 59 15.54 5.63 -9.47
N ALA A 60 15.27 4.84 -10.51
CA ALA A 60 14.06 4.02 -10.62
C ALA A 60 14.04 2.96 -9.51
N ILE A 61 15.14 2.26 -9.28
CA ILE A 61 15.25 1.23 -8.24
C ILE A 61 15.02 1.83 -6.84
N GLY A 62 15.68 2.96 -6.53
CA GLY A 62 15.53 3.62 -5.23
C GLY A 62 14.10 4.07 -4.96
N TRP A 63 13.46 4.73 -5.91
CA TRP A 63 12.05 5.13 -5.80
C TRP A 63 11.08 3.94 -5.84
N GLY A 64 11.44 2.90 -6.60
CA GLY A 64 10.69 1.67 -6.73
C GLY A 64 10.56 0.92 -5.41
N ILE A 65 11.60 0.94 -4.56
CA ILE A 65 11.54 0.38 -3.20
C ILE A 65 10.49 1.14 -2.36
N GLY A 66 10.49 2.47 -2.42
CA GLY A 66 9.49 3.28 -1.72
C GLY A 66 8.06 2.99 -2.20
N LEU A 67 7.87 2.87 -3.52
CA LEU A 67 6.59 2.51 -4.11
C LEU A 67 6.16 1.09 -3.69
N PHE A 68 7.08 0.14 -3.65
CA PHE A 68 6.81 -1.23 -3.21
C PHE A 68 6.35 -1.29 -1.75
N VAL A 69 7.05 -0.59 -0.84
CA VAL A 69 6.64 -0.50 0.57
C VAL A 69 5.27 0.16 0.72
N HIS A 70 4.99 1.22 -0.04
CA HIS A 70 3.66 1.83 -0.06
C HIS A 70 2.59 0.85 -0.56
N GLY A 71 2.89 0.08 -1.60
CA GLY A 71 2.02 -0.96 -2.13
C GLY A 71 1.69 -2.03 -1.07
N ILE A 72 2.69 -2.49 -0.32
CA ILE A 72 2.47 -3.39 0.83
C ILE A 72 1.60 -2.72 1.90
N SER A 73 1.76 -1.43 2.18
CA SER A 73 0.91 -0.74 3.15
C SER A 73 -0.56 -0.66 2.71
N VAL A 74 -0.80 -0.47 1.42
CA VAL A 74 -2.15 -0.33 0.85
C VAL A 74 -2.83 -1.68 0.63
N PHE A 75 -2.12 -2.67 0.09
CA PHE A 75 -2.67 -3.99 -0.27
C PHE A 75 -2.31 -5.11 0.69
N GLY A 76 -1.32 -4.92 1.56
CA GLY A 76 -0.83 -5.97 2.46
C GLY A 76 -1.89 -6.47 3.44
N LYS A 77 -2.82 -5.61 3.87
CA LYS A 77 -3.99 -6.07 4.62
C LYS A 77 -4.87 -7.03 3.83
N GLN A 78 -5.01 -6.85 2.52
CA GLN A 78 -5.83 -7.72 1.67
C GLN A 78 -5.11 -9.03 1.31
N LEU A 79 -3.78 -8.98 1.14
CA LEU A 79 -2.97 -10.14 0.72
C LEU A 79 -2.55 -11.04 1.89
N PHE A 80 -2.20 -10.45 3.05
CA PHE A 80 -1.67 -11.19 4.19
C PHE A 80 -2.68 -11.43 5.32
N PHE A 81 -3.68 -10.55 5.48
CA PHE A 81 -4.66 -10.64 6.55
C PHE A 81 -6.06 -10.92 5.97
N SER A 82 -6.35 -12.20 5.72
CA SER A 82 -7.69 -12.64 5.31
C SER A 82 -8.76 -12.17 6.32
N SER A 83 -9.99 -11.93 5.85
CA SER A 83 -11.14 -11.55 6.69
C SER A 83 -11.31 -12.48 7.90
N ASN A 84 -10.98 -13.77 7.74
CA ASN A 84 -11.03 -14.76 8.82
C ASN A 84 -10.04 -14.47 9.95
N TRP A 85 -8.88 -13.89 9.65
CA TRP A 85 -7.92 -13.51 10.68
C TRP A 85 -8.39 -12.26 11.43
N GLU A 86 -8.94 -11.26 10.73
CA GLU A 86 -9.49 -10.06 11.38
C GLU A 86 -10.65 -10.43 12.32
N GLU A 87 -11.54 -11.33 11.89
CA GLU A 87 -12.69 -11.80 12.68
C GLU A 87 -12.26 -12.57 13.93
N LYS A 88 -11.33 -13.54 13.78
CA LYS A 88 -10.77 -14.27 14.93
C LYS A 88 -10.07 -13.35 15.94
N LYS A 89 -9.37 -12.33 15.46
CA LYS A 89 -8.72 -11.36 16.36
C LYS A 89 -9.73 -10.47 17.07
N MET A 90 -10.80 -10.08 16.39
CA MET A 90 -11.89 -9.32 17.00
C MET A 90 -12.56 -10.14 18.12
N GLU A 91 -12.88 -11.41 17.88
CA GLU A 91 -13.43 -12.30 18.90
C GLU A 91 -12.48 -12.48 20.10
N GLN A 92 -11.17 -12.58 19.86
CA GLN A 92 -10.19 -12.66 20.95
C GLN A 92 -10.19 -11.38 21.81
N PHE A 93 -10.17 -10.19 21.17
CA PHE A 93 -10.21 -8.92 21.90
C PHE A 93 -11.49 -8.75 22.72
N LEU A 94 -12.65 -9.10 22.15
CA LEU A 94 -13.93 -9.03 22.87
C LEU A 94 -13.95 -9.96 24.08
N LYS A 95 -13.44 -11.20 23.94
CA LYS A 95 -13.32 -12.14 25.05
C LYS A 95 -12.34 -11.66 26.13
N GLU A 96 -11.23 -11.04 25.75
CA GLU A 96 -10.25 -10.45 26.68
C GLU A 96 -10.82 -9.24 27.43
N GLU A 97 -11.64 -8.40 26.78
CA GLU A 97 -12.36 -7.30 27.45
C GLU A 97 -13.39 -7.85 28.45
N GLU A 98 -14.19 -8.83 28.04
CA GLU A 98 -15.23 -9.44 28.88
C GLU A 98 -14.64 -10.14 30.12
N GLN A 99 -13.52 -10.85 29.95
CA GLN A 99 -12.77 -11.48 31.05
C GLN A 99 -12.11 -10.46 31.98
N ASN A 100 -11.57 -9.35 31.44
CA ASN A 100 -11.02 -8.29 32.29
C ASN A 100 -12.11 -7.58 33.07
N ASN A 101 -13.28 -7.33 32.48
CA ASN A 101 -14.38 -6.65 33.16
C ASN A 101 -14.92 -7.48 34.34
N HIS A 102 -15.04 -8.80 34.17
CA HIS A 102 -15.43 -9.72 35.24
C HIS A 102 -14.37 -9.94 36.33
N LYS A 103 -13.11 -9.52 36.11
CA LYS A 103 -12.04 -9.61 37.10
C LYS A 103 -12.03 -8.45 38.09
N TRP A 104 -12.73 -7.36 37.76
CA TRP A 104 -12.82 -6.14 38.58
C TRP A 104 -14.21 -5.94 39.21
N GLU A 105 -15.11 -6.92 39.06
CA GLU A 105 -16.37 -7.08 39.82
C GLU A 105 -16.22 -8.15 40.90
#